data_AF-A0A4R4IDJ0-F1
#
_entry.id   AF-A0A4R4IDJ0-F1
#
_cell.length_a   1.000
_cell.length_b   1.000
_cell.length_c   1.000
_cell.angle_alpha   90.00
_cell.angle_beta   90.00
_cell.angle_gamma   90.00
#
_symmetry.space_group_name_H-M   'P 1'
#
loop_
_entity.id
_entity.type
_entity.pdbx_description
1 polymer ?
#
loop_
_entity_poly.entity_id
_entity_poly.type
_entity_poly.pdbx_seq_one_letter_code
_entity_poly.pdbx_strand_id
1 'polypeptide(L)'
;MSWALEVLELDASADERAIKRAYARLLRSNRPDDDAAAFQRLHEAYQTALHWQRHQQALATTDAEAPDDGQDPWPTAQPDALEIIIEPQSLADVLAGAAPAAVAPTHPYAEPTWLAQDSLVLPPAIDLDALVARIIDAAGTQPPDRFQVWLDTCPELWSLSGKADAGGELLGRLYHGGDAIGGANFDLLATAFGWDQVGTHVDPDTLAGMRETLRQRWIWQAGNEAALALELQTDQDAPATLPDTRRCRTLLTRPWRHLQALLSAANPARLHMMRNALRHLGDAAAFLPCPPLHEMQVRFWRAVTDDGRLSQDRVLLGLIRGIGLSALWLLLPVAVYVTKASADLDAGLGWPSPGELMPLALTGTAVALLLGMGVLPWKLLMHWLPTPAAMRLWLPLLAVAAIALSSTPLGFLGMLLGGAALWLAVRRALRASARLNQMLPLLAIGLFFAAPFVMRGLNLSYGALSGGLALGLCLFDLGRLHRTRGERIPTEDAP
;
A
#
# COMPACT_ATOMS: atom_id res chain seq x y z
N MET A 1 24.92 19.83 -22.37
CA MET A 1 25.61 18.55 -22.11
C MET A 1 27.06 18.53 -22.63
N SER A 2 27.59 19.64 -23.17
CA SER A 2 28.96 19.75 -23.69
C SER A 2 30.05 19.90 -22.63
N TRP A 3 29.73 20.43 -21.43
CA TRP A 3 30.74 20.82 -20.45
C TRP A 3 31.59 19.64 -19.90
N ALA A 4 30.99 18.46 -19.68
CA ALA A 4 31.72 17.30 -19.16
C ALA A 4 32.69 16.71 -20.21
N LEU A 5 32.30 16.75 -21.49
CA LEU A 5 33.16 16.34 -22.61
C LEU A 5 34.24 17.39 -22.89
N GLU A 6 33.92 18.66 -22.73
CA GLU A 6 34.87 19.78 -22.83
C GLU A 6 35.96 19.71 -21.76
N VAL A 7 35.61 19.37 -20.51
CA VAL A 7 36.57 19.12 -19.40
C VAL A 7 37.44 17.89 -19.64
N LEU A 8 36.94 16.88 -20.35
CA LEU A 8 37.68 15.67 -20.73
C LEU A 8 38.43 15.81 -22.08
N GLU A 9 38.32 16.97 -22.74
CA GLU A 9 38.85 17.27 -24.08
C GLU A 9 38.41 16.23 -25.15
N LEU A 10 37.13 15.84 -25.11
CA LEU A 10 36.54 14.84 -26.00
C LEU A 10 35.44 15.43 -26.88
N ASP A 11 35.28 14.87 -28.07
CA ASP A 11 34.21 15.22 -29.00
C ASP A 11 32.85 14.60 -28.59
N ALA A 12 31.75 15.17 -29.10
CA ALA A 12 30.39 14.75 -28.80
C ALA A 12 30.06 13.30 -29.21
N SER A 13 30.88 12.68 -30.06
CA SER A 13 30.77 11.30 -30.54
C SER A 13 31.63 10.27 -29.77
N ALA A 14 32.24 10.64 -28.65
CA ALA A 14 33.20 9.78 -27.95
C ALA A 14 32.56 8.54 -27.26
N ASP A 15 33.04 7.36 -27.63
CA ASP A 15 32.64 6.08 -27.02
C ASP A 15 33.16 5.89 -25.58
N GLU A 16 32.55 4.95 -24.83
CA GLU A 16 32.93 4.61 -23.44
C GLU A 16 34.44 4.39 -23.24
N ARG A 17 35.09 3.73 -24.22
CA ARG A 17 36.52 3.44 -24.19
C ARG A 17 37.37 4.71 -24.35
N ALA A 18 36.88 5.71 -25.09
CA ALA A 18 37.55 7.00 -25.24
C ALA A 18 37.46 7.83 -23.95
N ILE A 19 36.30 7.84 -23.30
CA ILE A 19 36.06 8.51 -22.00
C ILE A 19 37.01 7.96 -20.92
N LYS A 20 37.12 6.63 -20.79
CA LYS A 20 38.03 5.99 -19.82
C LYS A 20 39.51 6.27 -20.08
N ARG A 21 39.93 6.33 -21.36
CA ARG A 21 41.32 6.64 -21.73
C ARG A 21 41.68 8.11 -21.45
N ALA A 22 40.77 9.04 -21.72
CA ALA A 22 40.97 10.46 -21.43
C ALA A 22 41.08 10.71 -19.92
N TYR A 23 40.21 10.07 -19.13
CA TYR A 23 40.28 10.12 -17.67
C TYR A 23 41.61 9.56 -17.13
N ALA A 24 42.06 8.39 -17.61
CA ALA A 24 43.35 7.82 -17.19
C ALA A 24 44.57 8.69 -17.56
N ARG A 25 44.47 9.45 -18.67
CA ARG A 25 45.50 10.42 -19.07
C ARG A 25 45.53 11.62 -18.13
N LEU A 26 44.37 12.21 -17.83
CA LEU A 26 44.23 13.40 -16.97
C LEU A 26 44.47 13.08 -15.48
N LEU A 27 44.25 11.83 -15.08
CA LEU A 27 44.55 11.33 -13.74
C LEU A 27 46.06 11.23 -13.47
N ARG A 28 46.87 10.98 -14.50
CA ARG A 28 48.34 10.96 -14.36
C ARG A 28 48.94 12.35 -14.14
N SER A 29 48.27 13.40 -14.63
CA SER A 29 48.69 14.79 -14.45
C SER A 29 48.09 15.45 -13.20
N ASN A 30 46.92 15.01 -12.73
CA ASN A 30 46.28 15.52 -11.51
C ASN A 30 46.36 14.47 -10.39
N ARG A 31 47.49 14.46 -9.67
CA ARG A 31 47.60 13.64 -8.45
C ARG A 31 46.70 14.23 -7.36
N PRO A 32 45.99 13.40 -6.59
CA PRO A 32 45.08 13.85 -5.53
C PRO A 32 45.78 14.58 -4.38
N ASP A 33 47.11 14.46 -4.25
CA ASP A 33 47.90 15.16 -3.24
C ASP A 33 48.19 16.63 -3.58
N ASP A 34 48.11 17.04 -4.86
CA ASP A 34 48.43 18.41 -5.31
C ASP A 34 47.20 19.34 -5.37
N ASP A 35 46.02 18.85 -5.77
CA ASP A 35 44.77 19.63 -5.79
C ASP A 35 43.51 18.74 -5.73
N ALA A 36 42.96 18.58 -4.53
CA ALA A 36 41.76 17.78 -4.28
C ALA A 36 40.51 18.32 -5.01
N ALA A 37 40.40 19.64 -5.19
CA ALA A 37 39.25 20.26 -5.84
C ALA A 37 39.30 20.15 -7.37
N ALA A 38 40.51 20.11 -7.96
CA ALA A 38 40.68 19.78 -9.38
C ALA A 38 40.37 18.30 -9.66
N PHE A 39 40.78 17.40 -8.76
CA PHE A 39 40.48 15.97 -8.87
C PHE A 39 38.97 15.68 -8.80
N GLN A 40 38.25 16.32 -7.87
CA GLN A 40 36.81 16.12 -7.72
C GLN A 40 36.04 16.57 -8.97
N ARG A 41 36.39 17.74 -9.53
CA ARG A 41 35.80 18.24 -10.79
C ARG A 41 36.07 17.32 -11.98
N LEU A 42 37.27 16.74 -12.06
CA LEU A 42 37.61 15.74 -13.10
C LEU A 42 36.79 14.45 -12.94
N HIS A 43 36.61 14.00 -11.69
CA HIS A 43 35.86 12.77 -11.39
C HIS A 43 34.36 12.93 -11.66
N GLU A 44 33.78 14.08 -11.29
CA GLU A 44 32.39 14.44 -11.60
C GLU A 44 32.13 14.52 -13.11
N ALA A 45 33.05 15.13 -13.87
CA ALA A 45 32.98 15.18 -15.33
C ALA A 45 33.02 13.76 -15.95
N TYR A 46 33.90 12.88 -15.44
CA TYR A 46 33.99 11.49 -15.88
C TYR A 46 32.70 10.68 -15.60
N GLN A 47 32.15 10.77 -14.38
CA GLN A 47 30.91 10.07 -14.03
C GLN A 47 29.72 10.56 -14.86
N THR A 48 29.63 11.87 -15.07
CA THR A 48 28.57 12.50 -15.87
C THR A 48 28.63 12.05 -17.34
N ALA A 49 29.83 11.98 -17.93
CA ALA A 49 30.02 11.53 -19.30
C ALA A 49 29.65 10.04 -19.48
N LEU A 50 30.01 9.20 -18.51
CA LEU A 50 29.70 7.76 -18.53
C LEU A 50 28.20 7.49 -18.38
N HIS A 51 27.53 8.23 -17.48
CA HIS A 51 26.08 8.12 -17.29
C HIS A 51 25.32 8.55 -18.55
N TRP A 52 25.74 9.65 -19.18
CA TRP A 52 25.13 10.11 -20.43
C TRP A 52 25.29 9.09 -21.56
N GLN A 53 26.47 8.48 -21.71
CA GLN A 53 26.73 7.49 -22.75
C GLN A 53 25.94 6.19 -22.54
N ARG A 54 25.77 5.72 -21.29
CA ARG A 54 24.88 4.59 -20.97
C ARG A 54 23.42 4.90 -21.26
N HIS A 55 22.98 6.12 -20.98
CA HIS A 55 21.62 6.56 -21.30
C HIS A 55 21.38 6.63 -22.81
N GLN A 56 22.35 7.09 -23.60
CA GLN A 56 22.29 7.06 -25.07
C GLN A 56 22.23 5.62 -25.60
N GLN A 57 23.00 4.68 -25.03
CA GLN A 57 22.93 3.26 -25.38
C GLN A 57 21.58 2.64 -25.02
N ALA A 58 21.03 2.95 -23.83
CA ALA A 58 19.72 2.47 -23.39
C ALA A 58 18.59 2.97 -24.30
N LEU A 59 18.65 4.23 -24.75
CA LEU A 59 17.70 4.78 -25.73
C LEU A 59 17.85 4.10 -27.10
N ALA A 60 19.08 3.84 -27.56
CA ALA A 60 19.32 3.13 -28.82
C ALA A 60 18.87 1.66 -28.80
N THR A 61 18.83 1.02 -27.63
CA THR A 61 18.27 -0.34 -27.43
C THR A 61 16.77 -0.36 -27.13
N THR A 62 16.13 0.79 -26.87
CA THR A 62 14.67 0.84 -26.58
C THR A 62 13.83 0.86 -27.88
N ASP A 63 14.43 1.21 -29.02
CA ASP A 63 13.77 1.16 -30.34
C ASP A 63 13.85 -0.23 -31.01
N ALA A 64 14.51 -1.21 -30.37
CA ALA A 64 14.55 -2.60 -30.83
C ALA A 64 14.40 -3.56 -29.63
N GLU A 65 13.22 -4.16 -29.52
CA GLU A 65 12.92 -5.36 -28.72
C GLU A 65 12.87 -5.22 -27.18
N ALA A 66 11.64 -5.29 -26.64
CA ALA A 66 11.35 -5.95 -25.36
C ALA A 66 10.55 -7.22 -25.71
N PRO A 67 10.82 -8.41 -25.12
CA PRO A 67 10.58 -8.59 -23.68
C PRO A 67 11.38 -9.71 -22.94
N ASP A 68 11.20 -9.71 -21.62
CA ASP A 68 11.04 -10.87 -20.72
C ASP A 68 12.24 -11.54 -20.02
N ASP A 69 12.02 -11.69 -18.71
CA ASP A 69 12.54 -12.63 -17.71
C ASP A 69 14.05 -12.90 -17.50
N GLY A 70 14.46 -12.74 -16.24
CA GLY A 70 15.27 -13.75 -15.55
C GLY A 70 16.75 -13.44 -15.33
N GLN A 71 17.13 -13.49 -14.05
CA GLN A 71 18.50 -13.48 -13.52
C GLN A 71 19.30 -12.19 -13.65
N ASP A 72 19.44 -11.47 -12.53
CA ASP A 72 20.70 -10.81 -12.18
C ASP A 72 21.58 -11.82 -11.43
N PRO A 73 22.67 -12.36 -12.03
CA PRO A 73 23.79 -12.84 -11.26
C PRO A 73 24.58 -11.61 -10.82
N TRP A 74 24.55 -11.33 -9.52
CA TRP A 74 25.59 -10.52 -8.89
C TRP A 74 26.96 -11.04 -9.35
N PRO A 75 27.85 -10.20 -9.93
CA PRO A 75 29.23 -10.59 -10.09
C PRO A 75 29.83 -10.70 -8.69
N THR A 76 30.13 -11.93 -8.28
CA THR A 76 30.99 -12.19 -7.12
C THR A 76 32.38 -11.69 -7.49
N ALA A 77 32.66 -10.42 -7.25
CA ALA A 77 34.03 -9.93 -7.21
C ALA A 77 34.64 -10.40 -5.89
N GLN A 78 35.32 -11.55 -5.94
CA GLN A 78 36.37 -11.87 -4.99
C GLN A 78 37.42 -10.74 -5.03
N PRO A 79 37.75 -10.10 -3.90
CA PRO A 79 38.98 -9.34 -3.82
C PRO A 79 40.11 -10.34 -3.58
N ASP A 80 40.88 -10.62 -4.64
CA ASP A 80 42.24 -11.12 -4.49
C ASP A 80 43.06 -10.09 -3.69
N ALA A 81 43.47 -10.52 -2.50
CA ALA A 81 44.68 -10.15 -1.76
C ALA A 81 45.27 -8.73 -1.98
N LEU A 82 44.90 -7.81 -1.08
CA LEU A 82 45.87 -6.90 -0.47
C LEU A 82 45.78 -7.08 1.06
N GLU A 83 46.44 -8.13 1.50
CA GLU A 83 46.72 -8.45 2.90
C GLU A 83 47.73 -7.42 3.44
N ILE A 84 47.22 -6.35 4.07
CA ILE A 84 48.03 -5.55 4.99
C ILE A 84 47.89 -6.20 6.37
N ILE A 85 48.80 -7.12 6.67
CA ILE A 85 49.05 -7.64 8.01
C ILE A 85 49.49 -6.46 8.89
N ILE A 86 48.67 -6.08 9.86
CA ILE A 86 49.13 -5.36 11.04
C ILE A 86 48.92 -6.32 12.22
N GLU A 87 49.98 -7.08 12.54
CA GLU A 87 50.09 -7.77 13.83
C GLU A 87 50.93 -6.92 14.81
N PRO A 88 50.64 -7.03 16.11
CA PRO A 88 50.81 -5.97 17.09
C PRO A 88 52.23 -5.96 17.65
N GLN A 89 52.99 -4.89 17.42
CA GLN A 89 54.27 -4.69 18.10
C GLN A 89 53.99 -4.22 19.54
N SER A 90 54.43 -5.02 20.51
CA SER A 90 54.40 -4.75 21.94
C SER A 90 55.08 -3.41 22.26
N LEU A 91 54.26 -2.41 22.60
CA LEU A 91 54.68 -1.08 23.04
C LEU A 91 55.55 -1.10 24.32
N ALA A 92 55.68 -2.27 24.97
CA ALA A 92 56.49 -2.49 26.16
C ALA A 92 58.01 -2.63 25.88
N ASP A 93 58.42 -3.11 24.71
CA ASP A 93 59.87 -3.31 24.41
C ASP A 93 60.54 -2.06 23.83
N VAL A 94 59.77 -1.13 23.27
CA VAL A 94 60.28 0.16 22.76
C VAL A 94 60.57 1.15 23.89
N LEU A 95 59.87 1.03 25.04
CA LEU A 95 60.05 1.92 26.19
C LEU A 95 61.17 1.49 27.15
N ALA A 96 61.72 0.28 27.02
CA ALA A 96 62.76 -0.26 27.91
C ALA A 96 64.20 0.00 27.43
N GLY A 97 64.38 0.60 26.25
CA GLY A 97 65.66 0.59 25.54
C GLY A 97 66.25 1.94 25.18
N ALA A 98 66.09 3.01 25.98
CA ALA A 98 66.90 4.23 25.83
C ALA A 98 66.79 5.16 27.04
N ALA A 99 67.56 4.87 28.10
CA ALA A 99 67.95 5.88 29.07
C ALA A 99 69.36 6.38 28.73
N PRO A 100 69.52 7.48 27.96
CA PRO A 100 70.72 8.28 28.05
C PRO A 100 70.54 9.30 29.18
N ALA A 101 71.50 9.32 30.10
CA ALA A 101 71.64 10.32 31.13
C ALA A 101 71.70 11.73 30.50
N ALA A 102 70.58 12.46 30.57
CA ALA A 102 70.52 13.85 30.15
C ALA A 102 71.07 14.72 31.29
N VAL A 103 72.29 15.20 31.06
CA VAL A 103 72.89 16.34 31.77
C VAL A 103 71.91 17.51 31.69
N ALA A 104 71.49 18.03 32.85
CA ALA A 104 70.59 19.17 32.95
C ALA A 104 71.31 20.46 32.53
N PRO A 105 70.85 21.19 31.49
CA PRO A 105 71.18 22.59 31.36
C PRO A 105 70.29 23.40 32.31
N THR A 106 70.92 24.06 33.27
CA THR A 106 70.33 25.04 34.18
C THR A 106 69.86 26.27 33.39
N HIS A 107 68.63 26.21 32.88
CA HIS A 107 67.87 27.40 32.51
C HIS A 107 66.69 27.51 33.48
N PRO A 108 66.48 28.67 34.14
CA PRO A 108 65.30 28.89 34.98
C PRO A 108 64.10 29.09 34.05
N TYR A 109 63.51 27.98 33.61
CA TYR A 109 62.20 28.00 32.98
C TYR A 109 61.19 28.16 34.12
N ALA A 110 60.78 29.40 34.38
CA ALA A 110 59.59 29.65 35.19
C ALA A 110 58.42 29.00 34.45
N GLU A 111 57.75 28.05 35.11
CA GLU A 111 56.51 27.48 34.59
C GLU A 111 55.53 28.62 34.27
N PRO A 112 54.99 28.69 33.04
CA PRO A 112 53.97 29.66 32.73
C PRO A 112 52.77 29.41 33.64
N THR A 113 52.55 30.35 34.57
CA THR A 113 51.55 30.28 35.65
C THR A 113 50.10 30.30 35.13
N TRP A 114 49.88 30.33 33.82
CA TRP A 114 48.55 30.28 33.20
C TRP A 114 47.89 28.89 33.23
N LEU A 115 48.60 27.82 33.59
CA LEU A 115 47.98 26.49 33.78
C LEU A 115 47.28 26.30 35.14
N ALA A 116 47.39 27.26 36.05
CA ALA A 116 46.86 27.14 37.42
C ALA A 116 45.64 28.04 37.70
N GLN A 117 45.11 28.76 36.72
CA GLN A 117 44.04 29.73 36.97
C GLN A 117 43.06 29.83 35.81
N ASP A 118 42.41 28.71 35.52
CA ASP A 118 40.96 28.69 35.45
C ASP A 118 40.56 27.24 35.69
N SER A 119 39.84 26.99 36.77
CA SER A 119 39.02 25.79 36.81
C SER A 119 38.10 25.94 35.61
N LEU A 120 38.36 25.22 34.52
CA LEU A 120 37.42 25.01 33.44
C LEU A 120 36.16 24.45 34.12
N VAL A 121 35.28 25.35 34.54
CA VAL A 121 33.90 25.04 34.81
C VAL A 121 33.42 24.56 33.46
N LEU A 122 33.44 23.24 33.27
CA LEU A 122 32.88 22.60 32.11
C LEU A 122 31.50 23.25 31.94
N PRO A 123 31.18 23.88 30.79
CA PRO A 123 29.85 24.42 30.58
C PRO A 123 28.84 23.36 30.99
N PRO A 124 27.74 23.73 31.68
CA PRO A 124 26.82 22.76 32.22
C PRO A 124 26.50 21.74 31.13
N ALA A 125 26.76 20.46 31.41
CA ALA A 125 26.52 19.39 30.45
C ALA A 125 25.09 19.58 29.93
N ILE A 126 24.96 19.75 28.61
CA ILE A 126 23.65 19.93 27.97
C ILE A 126 22.84 18.68 28.33
N ASP A 127 21.72 18.86 29.00
CA ASP A 127 20.78 17.77 29.27
C ASP A 127 20.10 17.39 27.96
N LEU A 128 20.73 16.45 27.26
CA LEU A 128 20.35 16.02 25.92
C LEU A 128 18.95 15.41 25.92
N ASP A 129 18.63 14.61 26.93
CA ASP A 129 17.33 13.96 27.08
C ASP A 129 16.21 14.98 27.25
N ALA A 130 16.43 16.02 28.07
CA ALA A 130 15.47 17.10 28.25
C ALA A 130 15.30 17.94 26.97
N LEU A 131 16.38 18.20 26.24
CA LEU A 131 16.32 18.90 24.95
C LEU A 131 15.52 18.10 23.92
N VAL A 132 15.84 16.82 23.75
CA VAL A 132 15.16 15.91 22.83
C VAL A 132 13.67 15.80 23.19
N ALA A 133 13.33 15.68 24.47
CA ALA A 133 11.93 15.66 24.92
C ALA A 133 11.18 16.95 24.55
N ARG A 134 11.81 18.11 24.73
CA ARG A 134 11.24 19.42 24.33
C ARG A 134 11.03 19.51 22.81
N ILE A 135 11.99 19.02 22.02
CA ILE A 135 11.88 19.03 20.55
C ILE A 135 10.71 18.16 20.10
N ILE A 136 10.56 16.95 20.64
CA ILE A 136 9.46 16.05 20.30
C ILE A 136 8.11 16.63 20.70
N ASP A 137 8.00 17.22 21.90
CA ASP A 137 6.75 17.86 22.37
C ASP A 137 6.35 19.06 21.51
N ALA A 138 7.31 19.93 21.16
CA ALA A 138 7.08 21.05 20.25
C ALA A 138 6.69 20.57 18.85
N ALA A 139 7.34 19.52 18.33
CA ALA A 139 7.04 18.92 17.03
C ALA A 139 5.67 18.24 16.98
N GLY A 140 5.16 17.73 18.10
CA GLY A 140 3.83 17.11 18.19
C GLY A 140 2.68 18.12 18.26
N THR A 141 2.91 19.29 18.87
CA THR A 141 1.86 20.25 19.23
C THR A 141 1.76 21.46 18.30
N GLN A 142 2.86 21.88 17.68
CA GLN A 142 2.91 23.12 16.90
C GLN A 142 2.72 22.89 15.38
N PRO A 143 2.10 23.85 14.67
CA PRO A 143 2.10 23.85 13.20
C PRO A 143 3.52 24.08 12.65
N PRO A 144 3.80 23.64 11.40
CA PRO A 144 5.16 23.64 10.83
C PRO A 144 5.82 25.01 10.84
N ASP A 145 5.10 26.07 10.48
CA ASP A 145 5.65 27.43 10.41
C ASP A 145 6.16 27.93 11.78
N ARG A 146 5.42 27.60 12.86
CA ARG A 146 5.82 28.00 14.23
C ARG A 146 6.93 27.11 14.76
N PHE A 147 6.86 25.82 14.44
CA PHE A 147 7.86 24.86 14.85
C PHE A 147 9.24 25.19 14.26
N GLN A 148 9.30 25.61 12.99
CA GLN A 148 10.55 26.05 12.36
C GLN A 148 11.17 27.23 13.10
N VAL A 149 10.41 28.29 13.37
CA VAL A 149 10.89 29.47 14.10
C VAL A 149 11.36 29.10 15.52
N TRP A 150 10.63 28.20 16.19
CA TRP A 150 11.02 27.70 17.49
C TRP A 150 12.36 26.95 17.45
N LEU A 151 12.56 26.10 16.44
CA LEU A 151 13.79 25.32 16.26
C LEU A 151 15.00 26.23 16.01
N ASP A 152 14.85 27.28 15.19
CA ASP A 152 15.90 28.26 14.90
C ASP A 152 16.29 29.09 16.14
N THR A 153 15.34 29.32 17.05
CA THR A 153 15.53 30.10 18.28
C THR A 153 16.16 29.29 19.42
N CYS A 154 16.28 27.96 19.29
CA CYS A 154 16.85 27.11 20.35
C CYS A 154 18.36 27.32 20.48
N PRO A 155 18.86 27.89 21.60
CA PRO A 155 20.27 28.23 21.75
C PRO A 155 21.16 26.98 21.88
N GLU A 156 20.61 25.87 22.37
CA GLU A 156 21.34 24.61 22.56
C GLU A 156 21.77 23.96 21.22
N LEU A 157 21.06 24.28 20.12
CA LEU A 157 21.32 23.75 18.78
C LEU A 157 22.31 24.60 17.96
N TRP A 158 22.78 25.74 18.50
CA TRP A 158 23.78 26.59 17.83
C TRP A 158 25.20 26.05 17.95
N SER A 159 25.45 25.17 18.92
CA SER A 159 26.72 24.45 19.02
C SER A 159 26.78 23.32 17.98
N LEU A 160 27.87 23.26 17.20
CA LEU A 160 28.07 22.20 16.20
C LEU A 160 28.11 20.80 16.84
N SER A 161 28.81 20.64 17.97
CA SER A 161 28.85 19.36 18.69
C SER A 161 27.50 19.04 19.34
N GLY A 162 26.89 20.02 20.00
CA GLY A 162 25.57 19.85 20.63
C GLY A 162 24.48 19.47 19.63
N LYS A 163 24.53 20.01 18.41
CA LYS A 163 23.61 19.69 17.33
C LYS A 163 23.81 18.27 16.78
N ALA A 164 25.05 17.81 16.64
CA ALA A 164 25.35 16.45 16.19
C ALA A 164 24.92 15.41 17.25
N ASP A 165 25.26 15.65 18.51
CA ASP A 165 24.90 14.78 19.63
C ASP A 165 23.37 14.73 19.81
N ALA A 166 22.69 15.88 19.76
CA ALA A 166 21.24 15.96 19.84
C ALA A 166 20.54 15.28 18.66
N GLY A 167 21.11 15.39 17.46
CA GLY A 167 20.60 14.71 16.27
C GLY A 167 20.69 13.18 16.41
N GLY A 168 21.81 12.65 16.91
CA GLY A 168 21.99 11.21 17.14
C GLY A 168 21.00 10.65 18.16
N GLU A 169 20.86 11.31 19.32
CA GLU A 169 19.93 10.88 20.38
C GLU A 169 18.47 11.03 19.95
N LEU A 170 18.12 12.13 19.27
CA LEU A 170 16.79 12.34 18.71
C LEU A 170 16.44 11.23 17.70
N LEU A 171 17.36 10.90 16.79
CA LEU A 171 17.15 9.85 15.79
C LEU A 171 16.97 8.47 16.45
N GLY A 172 17.80 8.14 17.44
CA GLY A 172 17.68 6.91 18.22
C GLY A 172 16.34 6.80 18.95
N ARG A 173 15.90 7.91 19.58
CA ARG A 173 14.59 7.98 20.25
C ARG A 173 13.42 7.90 19.29
N LEU A 174 13.49 8.53 18.11
CA LEU A 174 12.42 8.42 17.11
C LEU A 174 12.32 7.00 16.52
N TYR A 175 13.45 6.31 16.39
CA TYR A 175 13.50 4.95 15.87
C TYR A 175 12.91 3.92 16.85
N HIS A 176 13.23 4.04 18.14
CA HIS A 176 12.75 3.13 19.18
C HIS A 176 11.47 3.60 19.89
N GLY A 177 11.13 4.87 19.76
CA GLY A 177 10.07 5.53 20.51
C GLY A 177 8.66 5.27 19.98
N GLY A 178 7.70 5.59 20.85
CA GLY A 178 6.26 5.61 20.54
C GLY A 178 5.77 6.97 20.02
N ASP A 179 6.68 7.88 19.72
CA ASP A 179 6.36 9.28 19.44
C ASP A 179 5.59 9.45 18.12
N ALA A 180 4.92 10.59 17.99
CA ALA A 180 4.07 10.91 16.86
C ALA A 180 4.34 12.34 16.41
N ILE A 181 4.92 12.47 15.23
CA ILE A 181 5.31 13.75 14.64
C ILE A 181 4.66 13.86 13.27
N GLY A 182 4.11 15.03 12.95
CA GLY A 182 3.57 15.30 11.63
C GLY A 182 4.66 15.26 10.56
N GLY A 183 4.35 14.74 9.37
CA GLY A 183 5.34 14.57 8.30
C GLY A 183 6.08 15.87 7.93
N ALA A 184 5.40 17.01 7.91
CA ALA A 184 6.04 18.30 7.65
C ALA A 184 7.03 18.72 8.76
N ASN A 185 6.72 18.45 10.03
CA ASN A 185 7.62 18.75 11.15
C ASN A 185 8.83 17.80 11.15
N PHE A 186 8.64 16.56 10.73
CA PHE A 186 9.75 15.62 10.52
C PHE A 186 10.69 16.09 9.41
N ASP A 187 10.16 16.64 8.31
CA ASP A 187 11.00 17.18 7.22
C ASP A 187 11.83 18.38 7.68
N LEU A 188 11.25 19.24 8.51
CA LEU A 188 11.96 20.35 9.13
C LEU A 188 13.09 19.84 10.05
N LEU A 189 12.86 18.77 10.81
CA LEU A 189 13.92 18.12 11.61
C LEU A 189 15.00 17.52 10.71
N ALA A 190 14.63 16.77 9.68
CA ALA A 190 15.57 16.17 8.74
C ALA A 190 16.46 17.23 8.08
N THR A 191 15.86 18.34 7.64
CA THR A 191 16.58 19.48 7.06
C THR A 191 17.48 20.14 8.10
N ALA A 192 16.97 20.39 9.31
CA ALA A 192 17.70 21.09 10.36
C ALA A 192 18.93 20.30 10.82
N PHE A 193 18.81 18.99 10.99
CA PHE A 193 19.91 18.12 11.40
C PHE A 193 20.73 17.56 10.23
N GLY A 194 20.33 17.85 8.98
CA GLY A 194 21.03 17.45 7.76
C GLY A 194 20.93 15.96 7.44
N TRP A 195 19.91 15.26 7.95
CA TRP A 195 19.69 13.83 7.69
C TRP A 195 19.29 13.52 6.24
N ASP A 196 18.81 14.53 5.51
CA ASP A 196 18.40 14.45 4.11
C ASP A 196 19.55 14.71 3.12
N GLN A 197 20.73 15.08 3.61
CA GLN A 197 21.89 15.40 2.78
C GLN A 197 22.64 14.13 2.37
N VAL A 198 23.06 14.10 1.11
CA VAL A 198 23.83 13.00 0.52
C VAL A 198 25.22 12.91 1.19
N GLY A 199 25.56 11.75 1.75
CA GLY A 199 26.83 11.49 2.43
C GLY A 199 26.76 11.35 3.95
N THR A 200 25.56 11.41 4.53
CA THR A 200 25.32 11.07 5.94
C THR A 200 25.30 9.56 6.18
N HIS A 201 25.48 9.14 7.44
CA HIS A 201 25.48 7.73 7.85
C HIS A 201 24.08 7.11 7.96
N VAL A 202 23.02 7.85 7.59
CA VAL A 202 21.62 7.42 7.75
C VAL A 202 21.08 6.97 6.39
N ASP A 203 20.54 5.76 6.34
CA ASP A 203 19.97 5.19 5.12
C ASP A 203 18.67 5.93 4.73
N PRO A 204 18.55 6.50 3.51
CA PRO A 204 17.36 7.20 3.04
C PRO A 204 16.07 6.38 3.15
N ASP A 205 16.14 5.07 2.91
CA ASP A 205 14.97 4.19 2.97
C ASP A 205 14.46 4.04 4.42
N THR A 206 15.38 3.95 5.38
CA THR A 206 15.02 3.93 6.82
C THR A 206 14.40 5.25 7.27
N LEU A 207 14.91 6.38 6.77
CA LEU A 207 14.38 7.71 7.06
C LEU A 207 12.95 7.85 6.51
N ALA A 208 12.71 7.40 5.28
CA ALA A 208 11.39 7.43 4.66
C ALA A 208 10.38 6.54 5.40
N GLY A 209 10.79 5.33 5.80
CA GLY A 209 9.97 4.43 6.60
C GLY A 209 9.61 4.99 7.98
N MET A 210 10.58 5.64 8.64
CA MET A 210 10.37 6.30 9.93
C MET A 210 9.44 7.50 9.81
N ARG A 211 9.64 8.37 8.80
CA ARG A 211 8.75 9.50 8.49
C ARG A 211 7.31 9.03 8.35
N GLU A 212 7.08 7.97 7.57
CA GLU A 212 5.74 7.44 7.33
C GLU A 212 5.13 6.87 8.62
N THR A 213 5.91 6.15 9.42
CA THR A 213 5.45 5.58 10.69
C THR A 213 5.03 6.69 11.69
N LEU A 214 5.87 7.71 11.85
CA LEU A 214 5.59 8.85 12.74
C LEU A 214 4.37 9.64 12.27
N ARG A 215 4.28 9.89 10.96
CA ARG A 215 3.14 10.57 10.32
C ARG A 215 1.84 9.82 10.57
N GLN A 216 1.83 8.50 10.38
CA GLN A 216 0.65 7.67 10.61
C GLN A 216 0.20 7.74 12.07
N ARG A 217 1.12 7.61 13.03
CA ARG A 217 0.79 7.76 14.46
C ARG A 217 0.17 9.13 14.75
N TRP A 218 0.73 10.20 14.18
CA TRP A 218 0.23 11.57 14.37
C TRP A 218 -1.15 11.79 13.77
N ILE A 219 -1.42 11.26 12.57
CA ILE A 219 -2.74 11.36 11.90
C ILE A 219 -3.84 10.70 12.73
N TRP A 220 -3.54 9.57 13.37
CA TRP A 220 -4.52 8.79 14.14
C TRP A 220 -4.70 9.26 15.59
N GLN A 221 -3.90 10.23 16.06
CA GLN A 221 -4.03 10.83 17.38
C GLN A 221 -5.27 11.73 17.55
N ALA A 222 -5.59 12.04 18.81
CA ALA A 222 -6.66 12.95 19.15
C ALA A 222 -6.24 14.41 18.92
N GLY A 223 -6.93 15.12 18.02
CA GLY A 223 -6.63 16.52 17.67
C GLY A 223 -6.44 16.73 16.16
N ASN A 224 -5.90 15.74 15.44
CA ASN A 224 -5.49 15.86 14.04
C ASN A 224 -6.56 15.36 13.03
N GLU A 225 -7.84 15.45 13.38
CA GLU A 225 -8.94 14.89 12.58
C GLU A 225 -9.12 15.60 11.23
N ALA A 226 -8.71 16.87 11.15
CA ALA A 226 -8.70 17.64 9.92
C ALA A 226 -7.64 17.11 8.93
N ALA A 227 -6.45 16.75 9.44
CA ALA A 227 -5.41 16.14 8.63
C ALA A 227 -5.85 14.75 8.12
N LEU A 228 -6.48 13.95 8.99
CA LEU A 228 -7.09 12.67 8.59
C LEU A 228 -8.20 12.88 7.52
N ALA A 229 -9.01 13.92 7.64
CA ALA A 229 -10.04 14.21 6.64
C ALA A 229 -9.47 14.59 5.29
N LEU A 230 -8.36 15.35 5.25
CA LEU A 230 -7.67 15.68 4.03
C LEU A 230 -7.12 14.42 3.34
N GLU A 231 -6.51 13.51 4.09
CA GLU A 231 -5.98 12.25 3.54
C GLU A 231 -7.08 11.32 3.01
N LEU A 232 -8.22 11.27 3.69
CA LEU A 232 -9.37 10.48 3.26
C LEU A 232 -10.11 11.08 2.05
N GLN A 233 -9.86 12.36 1.70
CA GLN A 233 -10.38 13.02 0.51
C GLN A 233 -9.58 12.59 -0.72
N THR A 234 -9.73 11.34 -1.15
CA THR A 234 -9.18 10.87 -2.43
C THR A 234 -10.18 11.11 -3.57
N ASP A 235 -9.66 11.48 -4.74
CA ASP A 235 -10.32 11.99 -5.97
C ASP A 235 -11.49 11.17 -6.56
N GLN A 236 -11.80 10.00 -5.99
CA GLN A 236 -12.82 9.07 -6.52
C GLN A 236 -14.06 8.91 -5.64
N ASP A 237 -14.05 9.38 -4.39
CA ASP A 237 -15.16 9.18 -3.44
C ASP A 237 -15.63 10.51 -2.81
N ALA A 238 -16.89 10.54 -2.35
CA ALA A 238 -17.51 11.72 -1.74
C ALA A 238 -16.64 12.32 -0.61
N PRO A 239 -16.59 13.66 -0.46
CA PRO A 239 -15.70 14.32 0.50
C PRO A 239 -15.94 13.79 1.91
N ALA A 240 -14.89 13.23 2.52
CA ALA A 240 -14.96 12.74 3.88
C ALA A 240 -15.28 13.90 4.84
N THR A 241 -16.46 13.87 5.45
CA THR A 241 -16.86 14.91 6.39
C THR A 241 -16.12 14.74 7.73
N LEU A 242 -15.80 15.84 8.41
CA LEU A 242 -15.21 15.81 9.77
C LEU A 242 -15.92 14.88 10.77
N PRO A 243 -17.27 14.79 10.83
CA PRO A 243 -17.93 13.84 11.73
C PRO A 243 -17.70 12.38 11.33
N ASP A 244 -17.50 12.10 10.05
CA ASP A 244 -17.20 10.74 9.59
C ASP A 244 -15.79 10.34 10.04
N THR A 245 -14.78 11.21 9.86
CA THR A 245 -13.39 10.90 10.28
C THR A 245 -13.27 10.67 11.78
N ARG A 246 -13.95 11.50 12.58
CA ARG A 246 -14.15 11.29 14.03
C ARG A 246 -14.65 9.89 14.33
N ARG A 247 -15.70 9.45 13.62
CA ARG A 247 -16.28 8.11 13.81
C ARG A 247 -15.28 7.02 13.46
N CYS A 248 -14.58 7.10 12.32
CA CYS A 248 -13.57 6.11 11.95
C CYS A 248 -12.49 5.97 13.02
N ARG A 249 -11.92 7.08 13.50
CA ARG A 249 -10.94 7.04 14.58
C ARG A 249 -11.52 6.36 15.81
N THR A 250 -12.71 6.78 16.26
CA THR A 250 -13.33 6.16 17.45
C THR A 250 -13.59 4.66 17.25
N LEU A 251 -13.83 4.17 16.04
CA LEU A 251 -14.06 2.75 15.79
C LEU A 251 -12.78 1.93 15.84
N LEU A 252 -11.61 2.54 15.63
CA LEU A 252 -10.29 1.89 15.64
C LEU A 252 -9.52 2.08 16.95
N THR A 253 -9.93 3.03 17.79
CA THR A 253 -9.33 3.29 19.12
C THR A 253 -10.15 2.74 20.29
N ARG A 254 -11.36 2.22 20.04
CA ARG A 254 -12.23 1.66 21.10
C ARG A 254 -11.60 0.40 21.72
N PRO A 255 -11.95 0.05 22.97
CA PRO A 255 -11.61 -1.26 23.50
C PRO A 255 -12.25 -2.37 22.66
N TRP A 256 -11.53 -3.47 22.49
CA TRP A 256 -11.97 -4.58 21.63
C TRP A 256 -13.21 -5.29 22.22
N ARG A 257 -14.31 -5.27 21.47
CA ARG A 257 -15.52 -6.06 21.72
C ARG A 257 -16.07 -6.58 20.40
N HIS A 258 -15.98 -7.89 20.18
CA HIS A 258 -16.27 -8.54 18.90
C HIS A 258 -17.70 -8.27 18.41
N LEU A 259 -18.73 -8.48 19.26
CA LEU A 259 -20.13 -8.22 18.90
C LEU A 259 -20.40 -6.74 18.56
N GLN A 260 -19.80 -5.82 19.30
CA GLN A 260 -19.99 -4.39 19.04
C GLN A 260 -19.33 -3.98 17.73
N ALA A 261 -18.16 -4.53 17.42
CA ALA A 261 -17.48 -4.33 16.13
C ALA A 261 -18.32 -4.88 14.97
N LEU A 262 -18.86 -6.09 15.09
CA LEU A 262 -19.76 -6.70 14.10
C LEU A 262 -21.03 -5.89 13.86
N LEU A 263 -21.73 -5.50 14.93
CA LEU A 263 -22.93 -4.67 14.81
C LEU A 263 -22.60 -3.32 14.19
N SER A 264 -21.43 -2.75 14.51
CA SER A 264 -21.00 -1.50 13.88
C SER A 264 -20.69 -1.66 12.39
N ALA A 265 -20.15 -2.82 11.99
CA ALA A 265 -19.84 -3.18 10.60
C ALA A 265 -21.09 -3.57 9.78
N ALA A 266 -22.23 -3.82 10.41
CA ALA A 266 -23.47 -4.16 9.72
C ALA A 266 -23.91 -3.06 8.74
N ASN A 267 -23.62 -1.79 9.06
CA ASN A 267 -23.90 -0.65 8.18
C ASN A 267 -22.94 -0.64 6.96
N PRO A 268 -23.45 -0.71 5.72
CA PRO A 268 -22.60 -0.73 4.52
C PRO A 268 -21.80 0.55 4.32
N ALA A 269 -22.33 1.73 4.66
CA ALA A 269 -21.62 3.00 4.51
C ALA A 269 -20.33 3.04 5.35
N ARG A 270 -20.37 2.44 6.56
CA ARG A 270 -19.20 2.34 7.44
C ARG A 270 -18.13 1.40 6.90
N LEU A 271 -18.51 0.34 6.20
CA LEU A 271 -17.55 -0.56 5.55
C LEU A 271 -16.78 0.15 4.44
N HIS A 272 -17.47 0.92 3.62
CA HIS A 272 -16.84 1.69 2.54
C HIS A 272 -15.86 2.72 3.12
N MET A 273 -16.31 3.48 4.12
CA MET A 273 -15.46 4.45 4.80
C MET A 273 -14.22 3.80 5.43
N MET A 274 -14.40 2.70 6.16
CA MET A 274 -13.30 1.99 6.83
C MET A 274 -12.33 1.37 5.82
N ARG A 275 -12.82 0.86 4.69
CA ARG A 275 -11.96 0.34 3.62
C ARG A 275 -11.02 1.42 3.08
N ASN A 276 -11.53 2.63 2.86
CA ASN A 276 -10.71 3.74 2.38
C ASN A 276 -9.67 4.12 3.44
N ALA A 277 -10.07 4.21 4.71
CA ALA A 277 -9.14 4.51 5.79
C ALA A 277 -8.06 3.43 6.00
N LEU A 278 -8.41 2.16 5.86
CA LEU A 278 -7.46 1.05 5.99
C LEU A 278 -6.48 0.94 4.80
N ARG A 279 -6.87 1.39 3.61
CA ARG A 279 -5.95 1.48 2.46
C ARG A 279 -4.84 2.49 2.72
N HIS A 280 -5.18 3.63 3.32
CA HIS A 280 -4.21 4.68 3.70
C HIS A 280 -3.27 4.28 4.83
N LEU A 281 -3.69 3.34 5.69
CA LEU A 281 -2.79 2.70 6.67
C LEU A 281 -1.73 1.78 6.01
N GLY A 282 -1.89 1.47 4.72
CA GLY A 282 -0.97 0.65 3.92
C GLY A 282 -0.69 -0.76 4.49
N ASP A 283 0.28 -1.44 3.89
CA ASP A 283 0.94 -2.59 4.51
C ASP A 283 1.86 -2.18 5.68
N ALA A 284 2.03 -0.89 5.94
CA ALA A 284 2.83 -0.34 7.02
C ALA A 284 2.38 -0.81 8.43
N ALA A 285 1.08 -1.08 8.63
CA ALA A 285 0.61 -1.69 9.88
C ALA A 285 1.04 -3.17 10.06
N ALA A 286 1.68 -3.79 9.06
CA ALA A 286 2.30 -5.11 9.21
C ALA A 286 3.62 -5.04 9.98
N PHE A 287 4.28 -3.87 10.02
CA PHE A 287 5.65 -3.76 10.53
C PHE A 287 5.77 -3.06 11.89
N LEU A 288 4.81 -2.19 12.29
CA LEU A 288 4.81 -1.62 13.64
C LEU A 288 3.41 -1.47 14.24
N PRO A 289 3.26 -1.69 15.57
CA PRO A 289 2.11 -1.20 16.30
C PRO A 289 2.11 0.33 16.16
N CYS A 290 1.03 0.87 15.59
CA CYS A 290 0.74 2.29 15.60
C CYS A 290 -0.18 2.57 16.80
N PRO A 291 0.33 2.73 18.05
CA PRO A 291 -0.50 3.25 19.12
C PRO A 291 -1.02 4.63 18.65
N PRO A 292 -2.32 4.96 18.78
CA PRO A 292 -3.34 4.41 19.68
C PRO A 292 -4.26 3.31 19.10
N LEU A 293 -3.97 2.78 17.92
CA LEU A 293 -4.83 1.82 17.23
C LEU A 293 -4.71 0.44 17.86
N HIS A 294 -5.85 -0.20 18.13
CA HIS A 294 -5.86 -1.57 18.64
C HIS A 294 -5.63 -2.55 17.49
N GLU A 295 -4.58 -3.36 17.58
CA GLU A 295 -4.18 -4.33 16.54
C GLU A 295 -5.34 -5.27 16.15
N MET A 296 -6.08 -5.79 17.14
CA MET A 296 -7.22 -6.68 16.92
C MET A 296 -8.36 -6.01 16.14
N GLN A 297 -8.59 -4.71 16.34
CA GLN A 297 -9.61 -3.96 15.57
C GLN A 297 -9.18 -3.77 14.13
N VAL A 298 -7.92 -3.39 13.90
CA VAL A 298 -7.38 -3.23 12.55
C VAL A 298 -7.45 -4.55 11.78
N ARG A 299 -7.07 -5.67 12.43
CA ARG A 299 -7.18 -7.02 11.84
C ARG A 299 -8.62 -7.38 11.48
N PHE A 300 -9.57 -7.17 12.38
CA PHE A 300 -10.99 -7.41 12.11
C PHE A 300 -11.51 -6.60 10.94
N TRP A 301 -11.29 -5.28 10.95
CA TRP A 301 -11.80 -4.42 9.88
C TRP A 301 -11.13 -4.72 8.53
N ARG A 302 -9.84 -5.09 8.50
CA ARG A 302 -9.17 -5.62 7.30
C ARG A 302 -9.84 -6.91 6.82
N ALA A 303 -10.06 -7.88 7.70
CA ALA A 303 -10.70 -9.15 7.36
C ALA A 303 -12.14 -8.99 6.85
N VAL A 304 -12.85 -7.96 7.29
CA VAL A 304 -14.21 -7.65 6.85
C VAL A 304 -14.23 -6.82 5.55
N THR A 305 -13.24 -5.96 5.32
CA THR A 305 -13.19 -5.08 4.14
C THR A 305 -12.52 -5.70 2.92
N ASP A 306 -11.64 -6.69 3.11
CA ASP A 306 -10.93 -7.42 2.05
C ASP A 306 -11.87 -8.30 1.21
N ASP A 307 -12.12 -7.91 -0.04
CA ASP A 307 -13.06 -8.57 -0.94
C ASP A 307 -12.59 -9.93 -1.47
N GLY A 308 -11.31 -10.28 -1.32
CA GLY A 308 -10.71 -11.51 -1.86
C GLY A 308 -10.78 -12.73 -0.95
N ARG A 309 -11.05 -12.57 0.36
CA ARG A 309 -10.98 -13.67 1.35
C ARG A 309 -12.32 -13.91 2.06
N LEU A 310 -12.62 -15.19 2.34
CA LEU A 310 -13.73 -15.63 3.19
C LEU A 310 -13.24 -15.72 4.64
N SER A 311 -13.52 -14.70 5.44
CA SER A 311 -13.29 -14.72 6.89
C SER A 311 -14.54 -15.15 7.64
N GLN A 312 -14.36 -15.76 8.82
CA GLN A 312 -15.49 -16.13 9.70
C GLN A 312 -16.34 -14.90 10.07
N ASP A 313 -15.69 -13.75 10.30
CA ASP A 313 -16.34 -12.48 10.62
C ASP A 313 -17.26 -11.98 9.49
N ARG A 314 -16.89 -12.21 8.22
CA ARG A 314 -17.74 -11.86 7.08
C ARG A 314 -18.99 -12.72 7.02
N VAL A 315 -18.87 -14.02 7.24
CA VAL A 315 -20.03 -14.93 7.26
C VAL A 315 -21.00 -14.51 8.36
N LEU A 316 -20.49 -14.22 9.55
CA LEU A 316 -21.27 -13.73 10.67
C LEU A 316 -21.93 -12.37 10.37
N LEU A 317 -21.23 -11.47 9.67
CA LEU A 317 -21.78 -10.20 9.23
C LEU A 317 -22.93 -10.37 8.21
N GLY A 318 -22.78 -11.30 7.26
CA GLY A 318 -23.83 -11.67 6.31
C GLY A 318 -25.06 -12.22 7.02
N LEU A 319 -24.85 -13.06 8.04
CA LEU A 319 -25.91 -13.61 8.88
C LEU A 319 -26.65 -12.51 9.65
N ILE A 320 -25.95 -11.56 10.28
CA ILE A 320 -26.57 -10.42 10.99
C ILE A 320 -27.42 -9.58 10.04
N ARG A 321 -26.93 -9.30 8.82
CA ARG A 321 -27.71 -8.58 7.80
C ARG A 321 -28.93 -9.35 7.36
N GLY A 322 -28.80 -10.66 7.17
CA GLY A 322 -29.91 -11.56 6.86
C GLY A 322 -30.97 -11.55 7.95
N ILE A 323 -30.58 -11.62 9.22
CA ILE A 323 -31.50 -11.50 10.38
C ILE A 323 -32.18 -10.13 10.37
N GLY A 324 -31.45 -9.03 10.17
CA GLY A 324 -32.02 -7.69 10.12
C GLY A 324 -33.05 -7.52 9.00
N LEU A 325 -32.74 -8.00 7.80
CA LEU A 325 -33.66 -8.01 6.65
C LEU A 325 -34.87 -8.91 6.90
N SER A 326 -34.65 -10.07 7.52
CA SER A 326 -35.72 -11.00 7.92
C SER A 326 -36.65 -10.36 8.95
N ALA A 327 -36.12 -9.65 9.95
CA ALA A 327 -36.91 -8.93 10.93
C ALA A 327 -37.72 -7.80 10.28
N LEU A 328 -37.11 -7.03 9.37
CA LEU A 328 -37.81 -6.00 8.59
C LEU A 328 -38.92 -6.61 7.72
N TRP A 329 -38.65 -7.76 7.08
CA TRP A 329 -39.65 -8.48 6.28
C TRP A 329 -40.84 -8.92 7.11
N LEU A 330 -40.61 -9.42 8.33
CA LEU A 330 -41.67 -9.88 9.23
C LEU A 330 -42.60 -8.76 9.69
N LEU A 331 -42.20 -7.49 9.64
CA LEU A 331 -43.10 -6.36 9.93
C LEU A 331 -44.25 -6.25 8.92
N LEU A 332 -44.03 -6.63 7.65
CA LEU A 332 -45.04 -6.54 6.60
C LEU A 332 -46.24 -7.48 6.84
N PRO A 333 -46.07 -8.82 7.01
CA PRO A 333 -47.21 -9.70 7.31
C PRO A 333 -47.86 -9.36 8.66
N VAL A 334 -47.10 -8.87 9.64
CA VAL A 334 -47.67 -8.39 10.91
C VAL A 334 -48.56 -7.16 10.68
N ALA A 335 -48.12 -6.19 9.88
CA ALA A 335 -48.94 -5.02 9.54
C ALA A 335 -50.22 -5.42 8.79
N VAL A 336 -50.11 -6.32 7.82
CA VAL A 336 -51.27 -6.87 7.09
C VAL A 336 -52.23 -7.59 8.04
N TYR A 337 -51.70 -8.39 8.96
CA TYR A 337 -52.51 -9.07 9.99
C TYR A 337 -53.28 -8.07 10.86
N VAL A 338 -52.62 -7.00 11.33
CA VAL A 338 -53.26 -5.96 12.15
C VAL A 338 -54.36 -5.24 11.37
N THR A 339 -54.13 -4.89 10.10
CA THR A 339 -55.16 -4.23 9.27
C THR A 339 -56.36 -5.12 8.96
N LYS A 340 -56.13 -6.43 8.78
CA LYS A 340 -57.22 -7.40 8.59
C LYS A 340 -57.98 -7.60 9.89
N ALA A 341 -57.28 -7.72 11.00
CA ALA A 341 -57.88 -7.85 12.33
C ALA A 341 -58.73 -6.63 12.70
N SER A 342 -58.30 -5.40 12.38
CA SER A 342 -59.12 -4.21 12.63
C SER A 342 -60.40 -4.22 11.77
N ALA A 343 -60.31 -4.56 10.49
CA ALA A 343 -61.47 -4.59 9.59
C ALA A 343 -62.47 -5.70 9.97
N ASP A 344 -61.97 -6.88 10.35
CA ASP A 344 -62.81 -8.01 10.78
C ASP A 344 -63.53 -7.68 12.11
N LEU A 345 -62.83 -7.06 13.06
CA LEU A 345 -63.42 -6.60 14.32
C LEU A 345 -64.50 -5.53 14.10
N ASP A 346 -64.29 -4.57 13.19
CA ASP A 346 -65.29 -3.56 12.81
C ASP A 346 -66.52 -4.19 12.14
N ALA A 347 -66.32 -5.30 11.41
CA ALA A 347 -67.39 -6.08 10.79
C ALA A 347 -68.09 -7.07 11.76
N GLY A 348 -67.65 -7.15 13.02
CA GLY A 348 -68.17 -8.10 14.01
C GLY A 348 -67.69 -9.55 13.82
N LEU A 349 -66.71 -9.76 12.93
CA LEU A 349 -66.01 -11.04 12.78
C LEU A 349 -64.92 -11.12 13.87
N GLY A 350 -64.71 -12.32 14.43
CA GLY A 350 -63.67 -12.55 15.43
C GLY A 350 -62.24 -12.40 14.88
N TRP A 351 -61.24 -12.70 15.71
CA TRP A 351 -59.84 -12.58 15.29
C TRP A 351 -59.51 -13.46 14.07
N PRO A 352 -58.90 -12.91 13.00
CA PRO A 352 -58.53 -13.67 11.82
C PRO A 352 -57.45 -14.71 12.13
N SER A 353 -57.49 -15.85 11.44
CA SER A 353 -56.47 -16.88 11.62
C SER A 353 -55.12 -16.47 11.01
N PRO A 354 -53.99 -16.64 11.71
CA PRO A 354 -52.67 -16.22 11.20
C PRO A 354 -52.11 -17.16 10.12
N GLY A 355 -52.75 -18.31 9.86
CA GLY A 355 -52.25 -19.37 8.97
C GLY A 355 -52.06 -18.93 7.53
N GLU A 356 -52.87 -17.98 7.03
CA GLU A 356 -52.78 -17.47 5.66
C GLU A 356 -51.50 -16.67 5.40
N LEU A 357 -50.92 -16.05 6.43
CA LEU A 357 -49.74 -15.18 6.32
C LEU A 357 -48.44 -15.92 6.66
N MET A 358 -48.52 -17.08 7.31
CA MET A 358 -47.38 -17.90 7.72
C MET A 358 -46.48 -18.37 6.55
N PRO A 359 -46.98 -18.85 5.39
CA PRO A 359 -46.11 -19.23 4.28
C PRO A 359 -45.37 -18.04 3.67
N LEU A 360 -45.99 -16.85 3.62
CA LEU A 360 -45.36 -15.62 3.13
C LEU A 360 -44.25 -15.15 4.09
N ALA A 361 -44.50 -15.26 5.40
CA ALA A 361 -43.50 -14.95 6.43
C ALA A 361 -42.30 -15.90 6.34
N LEU A 362 -42.52 -17.22 6.28
CA LEU A 362 -41.48 -18.24 6.22
C LEU A 362 -40.64 -18.19 4.94
N THR A 363 -41.28 -17.97 3.79
CA THR A 363 -40.57 -17.89 2.51
C THR A 363 -39.72 -16.63 2.43
N GLY A 364 -40.23 -15.49 2.87
CA GLY A 364 -39.45 -14.24 2.84
C GLY A 364 -38.32 -14.19 3.86
N THR A 365 -38.47 -14.80 5.05
CA THR A 365 -37.37 -14.93 6.02
C THR A 365 -36.25 -15.82 5.46
N ALA A 366 -36.59 -16.95 4.83
CA ALA A 366 -35.64 -17.83 4.16
C ALA A 366 -34.89 -17.10 3.02
N VAL A 367 -35.60 -16.34 2.18
CA VAL A 367 -34.99 -15.55 1.10
C VAL A 367 -34.09 -14.44 1.66
N ALA A 368 -34.50 -13.74 2.71
CA ALA A 368 -33.70 -12.69 3.34
C ALA A 368 -32.39 -13.22 3.96
N LEU A 369 -32.46 -14.38 4.62
CA LEU A 369 -31.27 -15.07 5.15
C LEU A 369 -30.35 -15.55 4.03
N LEU A 370 -30.90 -16.13 2.96
CA LEU A 370 -30.14 -16.55 1.78
C LEU A 370 -29.49 -15.38 1.06
N LEU A 371 -30.14 -14.22 0.96
CA LEU A 371 -29.55 -12.99 0.40
C LEU A 371 -28.44 -12.46 1.30
N GLY A 372 -28.65 -12.40 2.62
CA GLY A 372 -27.65 -11.93 3.58
C GLY A 372 -26.37 -12.78 3.58
N MET A 373 -26.53 -14.11 3.53
CA MET A 373 -25.41 -15.06 3.56
C MET A 373 -24.83 -15.33 2.16
N GLY A 374 -25.67 -15.39 1.13
CA GLY A 374 -25.33 -15.82 -0.23
C GLY A 374 -24.57 -14.79 -1.07
N VAL A 375 -24.69 -13.50 -0.76
CA VAL A 375 -23.94 -12.45 -1.50
C VAL A 375 -22.42 -12.59 -1.32
N LEU A 376 -21.95 -13.16 -0.21
CA LEU A 376 -20.52 -13.34 0.09
C LEU A 376 -19.86 -14.47 -0.72
N PRO A 377 -20.32 -15.74 -0.66
CA PRO A 377 -19.78 -16.80 -1.51
C PRO A 377 -20.04 -16.50 -3.00
N TRP A 378 -21.12 -15.79 -3.33
CA TRP A 378 -21.34 -15.31 -4.69
C TRP A 378 -20.24 -14.32 -5.11
N LYS A 379 -19.94 -13.28 -4.33
CA LYS A 379 -18.86 -12.33 -4.67
C LYS A 379 -17.49 -13.02 -4.78
N LEU A 380 -17.17 -13.95 -3.88
CA LEU A 380 -15.93 -14.70 -3.95
C LEU A 380 -15.86 -15.66 -5.14
N LEU A 381 -16.93 -16.41 -5.41
CA LEU A 381 -17.03 -17.22 -6.62
C LEU A 381 -16.75 -16.36 -7.86
N MET A 382 -17.25 -15.12 -7.87
CA MET A 382 -17.06 -14.19 -8.98
C MET A 382 -15.67 -13.58 -9.05
N HIS A 383 -14.97 -13.46 -7.91
CA HIS A 383 -13.58 -13.06 -7.83
C HIS A 383 -12.61 -14.20 -8.16
N TRP A 384 -13.00 -15.45 -7.92
CA TRP A 384 -12.24 -16.68 -8.23
C TRP A 384 -12.44 -17.19 -9.66
N LEU A 385 -13.55 -16.83 -10.30
CA LEU A 385 -13.80 -17.18 -11.70
C LEU A 385 -12.83 -16.60 -12.76
N PRO A 386 -11.93 -15.63 -12.52
CA PRO A 386 -10.95 -15.19 -13.49
C PRO A 386 -9.58 -15.83 -13.19
N THR A 387 -9.41 -17.11 -13.49
CA THR A 387 -8.14 -17.53 -14.08
C THR A 387 -8.37 -17.65 -15.59
N PRO A 388 -7.88 -16.70 -16.40
CA PRO A 388 -8.29 -16.52 -17.80
C PRO A 388 -8.00 -17.76 -18.68
N ALA A 389 -7.05 -18.61 -18.27
CA ALA A 389 -6.70 -19.83 -18.99
C ALA A 389 -7.70 -20.97 -18.77
N ALA A 390 -8.05 -21.28 -17.51
CA ALA A 390 -8.88 -22.44 -17.20
C ALA A 390 -10.31 -22.25 -17.71
N MET A 391 -10.93 -21.09 -17.49
CA MET A 391 -12.34 -20.87 -17.83
C MET A 391 -12.61 -20.83 -19.35
N ARG A 392 -11.58 -20.71 -20.19
CA ARG A 392 -11.72 -20.74 -21.66
C ARG A 392 -12.19 -22.12 -22.16
N LEU A 393 -11.82 -23.19 -21.48
CA LEU A 393 -12.14 -24.57 -21.84
C LEU A 393 -13.43 -25.06 -21.15
N TRP A 394 -13.66 -24.66 -19.90
CA TRP A 394 -14.81 -25.14 -19.12
C TRP A 394 -16.15 -24.52 -19.54
N LEU A 395 -16.18 -23.27 -20.00
CA LEU A 395 -17.42 -22.60 -20.42
C LEU A 395 -18.13 -23.24 -21.63
N PRO A 396 -17.43 -23.53 -22.75
CA PRO A 396 -18.06 -24.23 -23.88
C PRO A 396 -18.45 -25.66 -23.52
N LEU A 397 -17.68 -26.34 -22.66
CA LEU A 397 -17.99 -27.70 -22.20
C LEU A 397 -19.26 -27.73 -21.34
N LEU A 398 -19.43 -26.75 -20.44
CA LEU A 398 -20.67 -26.54 -19.68
C LEU A 398 -21.86 -26.24 -20.58
N ALA A 399 -21.67 -25.44 -21.63
CA ALA A 399 -22.75 -25.10 -22.56
C ALA A 399 -23.17 -26.30 -23.44
N VAL A 400 -22.22 -27.12 -23.89
CA VAL A 400 -22.51 -28.39 -24.59
C VAL A 400 -23.21 -29.38 -23.66
N ALA A 401 -22.76 -29.51 -22.40
CA ALA A 401 -23.41 -30.34 -21.40
C ALA A 401 -24.84 -29.86 -21.11
N ALA A 402 -25.08 -28.55 -21.07
CA ALA A 402 -26.43 -27.99 -20.88
C ALA A 402 -27.37 -28.36 -22.04
N ILE A 403 -26.88 -28.27 -23.28
CA ILE A 403 -27.65 -28.67 -24.47
C ILE A 403 -27.96 -30.17 -24.43
N ALA A 404 -26.96 -31.01 -24.11
CA ALA A 404 -27.14 -32.46 -24.01
C ALA A 404 -28.10 -32.88 -22.89
N LEU A 405 -28.05 -32.23 -21.72
CA LEU A 405 -28.98 -32.50 -20.62
C LEU A 405 -30.40 -31.99 -20.91
N SER A 406 -30.54 -30.94 -21.72
CA SER A 406 -31.86 -30.39 -22.08
C SER A 406 -32.72 -31.32 -22.93
N SER A 407 -32.11 -32.32 -23.59
CA SER A 407 -32.79 -33.39 -24.33
C SER A 407 -33.16 -34.62 -23.49
N THR A 408 -32.85 -34.60 -22.19
CA THR A 408 -33.11 -35.72 -21.26
C THR A 408 -34.29 -35.41 -20.33
N PRO A 409 -34.91 -36.41 -19.66
CA PRO A 409 -35.93 -36.17 -18.62
C PRO A 409 -35.43 -35.32 -17.44
N LEU A 410 -34.10 -35.13 -17.33
CA LEU A 410 -33.44 -34.22 -16.39
C LEU A 410 -33.35 -32.78 -16.95
N GLY A 411 -34.24 -32.38 -17.85
CA GLY A 411 -34.21 -31.07 -18.52
C GLY A 411 -34.18 -29.87 -17.57
N PHE A 412 -34.66 -30.02 -16.33
CA PHE A 412 -34.51 -29.01 -15.27
C PHE A 412 -33.04 -28.74 -14.91
N LEU A 413 -32.18 -29.77 -14.86
CA LEU A 413 -30.74 -29.61 -14.64
C LEU A 413 -30.09 -28.95 -15.86
N GLY A 414 -30.49 -29.32 -17.09
CA GLY A 414 -30.01 -28.67 -18.31
C GLY A 414 -30.37 -27.18 -18.36
N MET A 415 -31.53 -26.80 -17.84
CA MET A 415 -31.97 -25.41 -17.69
C MET A 415 -31.15 -24.63 -16.66
N LEU A 416 -30.87 -25.21 -15.49
CA LEU A 416 -29.99 -24.60 -14.49
C LEU A 416 -28.57 -24.43 -15.01
N LEU A 417 -28.03 -25.45 -15.68
CA LEU A 417 -26.67 -25.46 -16.23
C LEU A 417 -26.52 -24.48 -17.39
N GLY A 418 -27.47 -24.48 -18.33
CA GLY A 418 -27.48 -23.58 -19.49
C GLY A 418 -27.67 -22.12 -19.08
N GLY A 419 -28.52 -21.89 -18.08
CA GLY A 419 -28.63 -20.60 -17.44
C GLY A 419 -27.30 -20.13 -16.84
N ALA A 420 -26.68 -20.96 -15.99
CA ALA A 420 -25.40 -20.61 -15.38
C ALA A 420 -24.32 -20.32 -16.45
N ALA A 421 -24.23 -21.14 -17.50
CA ALA A 421 -23.30 -20.95 -18.61
C ALA A 421 -23.53 -19.63 -19.37
N LEU A 422 -24.78 -19.31 -19.71
CA LEU A 422 -25.15 -18.06 -20.39
C LEU A 422 -24.80 -16.84 -19.54
N TRP A 423 -25.13 -16.88 -18.25
CA TRP A 423 -24.86 -15.79 -17.33
C TRP A 423 -23.34 -15.53 -17.19
N LEU A 424 -22.53 -16.59 -17.13
CA LEU A 424 -21.07 -16.49 -17.11
C LEU A 424 -20.50 -15.92 -18.41
N ALA A 425 -21.02 -16.34 -19.57
CA ALA A 425 -20.59 -15.84 -20.88
C ALA A 425 -20.92 -14.34 -21.04
N VAL A 426 -22.14 -13.93 -20.67
CA VAL A 426 -22.56 -12.51 -20.69
C VAL A 426 -21.69 -11.70 -19.74
N ARG A 427 -21.47 -12.15 -18.51
CA ARG A 427 -20.65 -11.41 -17.54
C ARG A 427 -19.20 -11.26 -17.99
N ARG A 428 -18.62 -12.28 -18.63
CA ARG A 428 -17.28 -12.20 -19.22
C ARG A 428 -17.22 -11.13 -20.31
N ALA A 429 -18.18 -11.13 -21.23
CA ALA A 429 -18.27 -10.11 -22.28
C ALA A 429 -18.43 -8.68 -21.70
N LEU A 430 -19.16 -8.54 -20.60
CA LEU A 430 -19.41 -7.25 -19.95
C LEU A 430 -18.25 -6.74 -19.09
N ARG A 431 -17.42 -7.61 -18.51
CA ARG A 431 -16.18 -7.18 -17.83
C ARG A 431 -15.20 -6.49 -18.79
N ALA A 432 -15.28 -6.79 -20.09
CA ALA A 432 -14.52 -6.06 -21.11
C ALA A 432 -15.03 -4.61 -21.32
N SER A 433 -16.17 -4.22 -20.73
CA SER A 433 -16.78 -2.90 -20.86
C SER A 433 -17.05 -2.26 -19.48
N ALA A 434 -16.22 -1.30 -19.07
CA ALA A 434 -16.27 -0.69 -17.73
C ALA A 434 -17.62 -0.03 -17.36
N ARG A 435 -18.36 0.52 -18.33
CA ARG A 435 -19.62 1.26 -18.10
C ARG A 435 -20.84 0.37 -17.79
N LEU A 436 -20.91 -0.85 -18.32
CA LEU A 436 -22.09 -1.73 -18.10
C LEU A 436 -22.02 -2.53 -16.78
N ASN A 437 -20.85 -2.64 -16.17
CA ASN A 437 -20.61 -3.50 -15.00
C ASN A 437 -21.32 -3.00 -13.72
N GLN A 438 -21.66 -1.70 -13.65
CA GLN A 438 -22.32 -1.10 -12.48
C GLN A 438 -23.85 -1.31 -12.46
N MET A 439 -24.50 -1.38 -13.63
CA MET A 439 -25.97 -1.36 -13.74
C MET A 439 -26.60 -2.77 -13.87
N LEU A 440 -25.85 -3.76 -14.36
CA LEU A 440 -26.44 -5.03 -14.80
C LEU A 440 -26.66 -6.15 -13.76
N PRO A 441 -26.03 -6.22 -12.56
CA PRO A 441 -26.18 -7.42 -11.73
C PRO A 441 -27.63 -7.61 -11.25
N LEU A 442 -28.37 -6.53 -10.97
CA LEU A 442 -29.77 -6.60 -10.56
C LEU A 442 -30.72 -6.96 -11.71
N LEU A 443 -30.52 -6.36 -12.89
CA LEU A 443 -31.31 -6.63 -14.10
C LEU A 443 -31.06 -8.04 -14.64
N ALA A 444 -29.83 -8.52 -14.61
CA ALA A 444 -29.46 -9.86 -15.05
C ALA A 444 -30.03 -10.95 -14.12
N ILE A 445 -30.06 -10.73 -12.80
CA ILE A 445 -30.71 -11.64 -11.86
C ILE A 445 -32.23 -11.66 -12.10
N GLY A 446 -32.85 -10.49 -12.29
CA GLY A 446 -34.27 -10.39 -12.64
C GLY A 446 -34.63 -11.12 -13.93
N LEU A 447 -33.87 -10.92 -15.00
CA LEU A 447 -34.07 -11.60 -16.28
C LEU A 447 -33.81 -13.11 -16.18
N PHE A 448 -32.80 -13.52 -15.41
CA PHE A 448 -32.45 -14.92 -15.19
C PHE A 448 -33.56 -15.72 -14.50
N PHE A 449 -34.22 -15.12 -13.49
CA PHE A 449 -35.33 -15.75 -12.78
C PHE A 449 -36.67 -15.59 -13.50
N ALA A 450 -36.86 -14.54 -14.31
CA ALA A 450 -38.11 -14.31 -15.05
C ALA A 450 -38.20 -15.08 -16.38
N ALA A 451 -37.08 -15.26 -17.10
CA ALA A 451 -37.06 -15.92 -18.40
C ALA A 451 -37.56 -17.40 -18.40
N PRO A 452 -37.34 -18.22 -17.35
CA PRO A 452 -38.00 -19.51 -17.15
C PRO A 452 -39.53 -19.47 -17.28
N PHE A 453 -40.14 -18.47 -16.65
CA PHE A 453 -41.58 -18.33 -16.55
C PHE A 453 -42.19 -17.87 -17.87
N VAL A 454 -41.51 -16.96 -18.57
CA VAL A 454 -41.92 -16.48 -19.90
C VAL A 454 -41.77 -17.59 -20.96
N MET A 455 -40.67 -18.35 -20.93
CA MET A 455 -40.42 -19.40 -21.93
C MET A 455 -41.25 -20.67 -21.72
N ARG A 456 -41.70 -20.96 -20.50
CA ARG A 456 -42.66 -22.05 -20.24
C ARG A 456 -43.99 -21.82 -20.99
N GLY A 457 -44.35 -20.56 -21.28
CA GLY A 457 -45.49 -20.20 -22.12
C GLY A 457 -45.27 -20.39 -23.63
N LEU A 458 -44.03 -20.55 -24.09
CA LEU A 458 -43.65 -20.64 -25.51
C LEU A 458 -43.20 -22.06 -25.96
N ASN A 459 -43.28 -23.05 -25.06
CA ASN A 459 -42.94 -24.45 -25.33
C ASN A 459 -41.51 -24.70 -25.87
N LEU A 460 -40.57 -23.79 -25.57
CA LEU A 460 -39.17 -23.87 -25.97
C LEU A 460 -38.29 -24.40 -24.82
N SER A 461 -37.34 -25.27 -25.13
CA SER A 461 -36.36 -25.75 -24.14
C SER A 461 -35.36 -24.64 -23.79
N TYR A 462 -35.58 -24.00 -22.64
CA TYR A 462 -34.72 -22.93 -22.11
C TYR A 462 -33.25 -23.36 -22.01
N GLY A 463 -32.98 -24.62 -21.66
CA GLY A 463 -31.62 -25.17 -21.56
C GLY A 463 -30.86 -25.18 -22.90
N ALA A 464 -31.54 -25.56 -23.99
CA ALA A 464 -30.93 -25.61 -25.32
C ALA A 464 -30.64 -24.20 -25.87
N LEU A 465 -31.57 -23.26 -25.69
CA LEU A 465 -31.41 -21.88 -26.15
C LEU A 465 -30.33 -21.12 -25.36
N SER A 466 -30.34 -21.24 -24.03
CA SER A 466 -29.34 -20.60 -23.18
C SER A 466 -27.94 -21.17 -23.40
N GLY A 467 -27.81 -22.49 -23.54
CA GLY A 467 -26.56 -23.15 -23.92
C GLY A 467 -26.06 -22.72 -25.32
N GLY A 468 -26.96 -22.62 -26.30
CA GLY A 468 -26.62 -22.17 -27.66
C GLY A 468 -26.14 -20.71 -27.69
N LEU A 469 -26.83 -19.81 -26.99
CA LEU A 469 -26.40 -18.40 -26.86
C LEU A 469 -25.07 -18.27 -26.11
N ALA A 470 -24.85 -19.08 -25.06
CA ALA A 470 -23.58 -19.11 -24.34
C ALA A 470 -22.42 -19.55 -25.25
N LEU A 471 -22.62 -20.59 -26.09
CA LEU A 471 -21.65 -21.03 -27.08
C LEU A 471 -21.38 -19.96 -28.14
N GLY A 472 -22.41 -19.31 -28.65
CA GLY A 472 -22.28 -18.22 -29.63
C GLY A 472 -21.44 -17.06 -29.10
N LEU A 473 -21.70 -16.63 -27.86
CA LEU A 473 -20.92 -15.60 -27.17
C LEU A 473 -19.47 -16.02 -26.94
N CYS A 474 -19.23 -17.29 -26.58
CA CYS A 474 -17.87 -17.83 -26.42
C CYS A 474 -17.10 -17.84 -27.76
N LEU A 475 -17.73 -18.28 -28.84
CA LEU A 475 -17.11 -18.32 -30.18
C LEU A 475 -16.81 -16.91 -30.70
N PHE A 476 -17.72 -15.95 -30.47
CA PHE A 476 -17.50 -14.55 -30.82
C PHE A 476 -16.30 -13.94 -30.08
N ASP A 477 -16.17 -14.22 -28.78
CA ASP A 477 -15.06 -13.74 -27.96
C ASP A 477 -13.71 -14.37 -28.38
N LEU A 478 -13.70 -15.65 -28.76
CA LEU A 478 -12.53 -16.31 -29.35
C LEU A 478 -12.10 -15.67 -30.67
N GLY A 479 -13.06 -15.32 -31.53
CA GLY A 479 -12.79 -14.63 -32.80
C GLY A 479 -12.22 -13.22 -32.62
N ARG A 480 -12.72 -12.47 -31.63
CA ARG A 480 -12.20 -11.14 -31.29
C ARG A 480 -10.73 -11.19 -30.86
N LEU A 481 -10.36 -12.17 -30.03
CA LEU A 481 -8.98 -12.36 -29.56
C LEU A 481 -8.02 -12.79 -30.68
N HIS A 482 -8.48 -13.62 -31.61
CA HIS A 482 -7.68 -13.97 -32.80
C HIS A 482 -7.41 -12.75 -33.68
N ARG A 483 -8.40 -11.87 -33.87
CA ARG A 483 -8.25 -10.65 -34.66
C ARG A 483 -7.23 -9.69 -34.03
N THR A 484 -7.22 -9.55 -32.70
CA THR A 484 -6.23 -8.72 -31.98
C THR A 484 -4.80 -9.32 -31.96
N ARG A 485 -4.66 -10.64 -32.12
CA ARG A 485 -3.35 -11.30 -32.24
C ARG A 485 -2.79 -11.24 -33.66
N GLY A 486 -3.67 -11.24 -34.67
CA GLY A 486 -3.28 -11.13 -36.08
C GLY A 486 -2.74 -9.75 -36.48
N GLU A 487 -3.06 -8.70 -35.73
CA GLU A 487 -2.52 -7.34 -35.95
C GLU A 487 -1.11 -7.14 -35.37
N ARG A 488 -0.54 -8.11 -34.65
CA ARG A 488 0.83 -8.05 -34.07
C ARG A 488 1.83 -9.00 -34.74
N ILE A 489 1.68 -9.24 -36.05
CA ILE A 489 2.76 -9.85 -36.83
C ILE A 489 3.33 -8.73 -37.71
N PRO A 490 4.44 -8.08 -37.33
CA PRO A 490 5.15 -7.23 -38.26
C PRO A 490 5.64 -8.11 -39.41
N THR A 491 5.27 -7.73 -40.63
CA THR A 491 5.84 -8.31 -41.85
C THR A 491 7.27 -7.81 -41.97
N GLU A 492 8.19 -8.48 -41.30
CA GLU A 492 9.61 -8.37 -41.56
C GLU A 492 9.97 -9.55 -42.47
N ASP A 493 10.03 -9.26 -43.78
CA ASP A 493 10.87 -9.94 -44.77
C ASP A 493 10.50 -9.47 -46.19
N ALA A 494 11.34 -8.60 -46.75
CA ALA A 494 11.65 -8.62 -48.17
C ALA A 494 13.10 -8.11 -48.37
N PRO A 495 13.91 -8.82 -49.19
CA PRO A 495 15.38 -8.77 -49.17
C PRO A 495 16.01 -7.49 -49.72
#